data_AF-A0A1S3DPN6-F1
#
_entry.id   AF-A0A1S3DPN6-F1
#
_cell.length_a   1.000
_cell.length_b   1.000
_cell.length_c   1.000
_cell.angle_alpha   90.00
_cell.angle_beta   90.00
_cell.angle_gamma   90.00
#
_symmetry.space_group_name_H-M   'P 1'
#
loop_
_entity.id
_entity.type
_entity.pdbx_description
1 polymer ?
#
loop_
_entity_poly.entity_id
_entity_poly.type
_entity_poly.pdbx_seq_one_letter_code
_entity_poly.pdbx_strand_id
1 'polypeptide(L)'
;SSSERLNPNVVHLQPENSLILPKWDGNDDDNTLVELVAFLKNVAEKSPEDVRQILSYYKQFSDPLENFRDSQRKLPELPEVPSA
;
A
#
# COMPACT_ATOMS: atom_id res chain seq x y z
N SER A 1 -26.21 -2.38 -5.63
CA SER A 1 -25.29 -3.15 -4.77
C SER A 1 -24.02 -2.36 -4.61
N SER A 2 -23.99 -1.48 -3.61
CA SER A 2 -23.45 -1.76 -2.28
C SER A 2 -21.92 -1.66 -2.28
N SER A 3 -21.46 -0.49 -2.70
CA SER A 3 -20.21 0.11 -2.30
C SER A 3 -20.23 0.36 -0.79
N GLU A 4 -20.09 -0.71 0.00
CA GLU A 4 -19.66 -0.60 1.41
C GLU A 4 -18.22 -0.10 1.42
N ARG A 5 -18.10 1.23 1.31
CA ARG A 5 -16.86 1.97 1.44
C ARG A 5 -16.29 1.69 2.83
N LEU A 6 -14.97 1.50 2.91
CA LEU A 6 -14.25 1.45 4.19
C LEU A 6 -14.78 2.52 5.14
N ASN A 7 -14.95 2.18 6.42
CA ASN A 7 -15.36 3.12 7.45
C ASN A 7 -14.31 4.26 7.53
N PRO A 8 -14.58 5.48 7.06
CA PRO A 8 -13.57 6.54 7.04
C PRO A 8 -13.19 7.00 8.46
N ASN A 9 -14.01 6.66 9.46
CA ASN A 9 -13.80 6.99 10.86
C ASN A 9 -12.62 6.23 11.51
N VAL A 10 -12.21 5.05 11.00
CA VAL A 10 -11.10 4.29 11.63
C VAL A 10 -9.72 4.91 11.37
N VAL A 11 -9.58 5.73 10.33
CA VAL A 11 -8.30 6.36 9.96
C VAL A 11 -8.26 7.86 10.23
N HIS A 12 -9.34 8.44 10.78
CA HIS A 12 -9.53 9.88 10.87
C HIS A 12 -8.45 10.61 11.69
N LEU A 13 -7.88 9.96 12.70
CA LEU A 13 -6.87 10.56 13.58
C LEU A 13 -5.45 10.54 12.99
N GLN A 14 -5.18 9.63 12.05
CA GLN A 14 -3.84 9.37 11.51
C GLN A 14 -3.93 8.92 10.03
N PRO A 15 -4.54 9.72 9.13
CA PRO A 15 -4.80 9.31 7.76
C PRO A 15 -3.52 9.11 6.96
N GLU A 16 -2.41 9.74 7.36
CA GLU A 16 -1.09 9.60 6.76
C GLU A 16 -0.40 8.26 7.11
N ASN A 17 -0.71 7.67 8.27
CA ASN A 17 -0.10 6.43 8.77
C ASN A 17 -0.92 5.17 8.47
N SER A 18 -2.09 5.30 7.84
CA SER A 18 -2.94 4.17 7.48
C SER A 18 -2.70 3.71 6.03
N LEU A 19 -2.65 2.42 5.72
CA LEU A 19 -2.80 1.91 4.36
C LEU A 19 -4.18 1.27 4.23
N ILE A 20 -4.95 1.69 3.23
CA ILE A 20 -6.30 1.18 2.99
C ILE A 20 -6.23 0.07 1.95
N LEU A 21 -6.63 -1.13 2.34
CA LEU A 21 -6.71 -2.29 1.44
C LEU A 21 -8.14 -2.50 0.94
N PRO A 22 -8.33 -3.09 -0.24
CA PRO A 22 -9.64 -3.53 -0.69
C PRO A 22 -10.27 -4.51 0.30
N LYS A 23 -11.60 -4.48 0.40
CA LYS A 23 -12.36 -5.40 1.25
C LYS A 23 -12.18 -6.82 0.72
N TRP A 24 -11.82 -7.75 1.60
CA TRP A 24 -11.81 -9.17 1.26
C TRP A 24 -13.22 -9.64 0.91
N ASP A 25 -13.36 -10.30 -0.23
CA ASP A 25 -14.63 -10.77 -0.80
C ASP A 25 -15.01 -12.19 -0.36
N GLY A 26 -14.14 -12.87 0.40
CA GLY A 26 -14.32 -14.25 0.82
C GLY A 26 -13.63 -15.26 -0.09
N ASN A 27 -12.82 -14.82 -1.06
CA ASN A 27 -12.03 -15.71 -1.90
C ASN A 27 -10.82 -16.29 -1.15
N ASP A 28 -10.71 -17.62 -1.09
CA ASP A 28 -9.61 -18.34 -0.43
C ASP A 28 -8.35 -18.42 -1.31
N ASP A 29 -8.46 -18.18 -2.62
CA ASP A 29 -7.32 -18.05 -3.53
C ASP A 29 -6.66 -16.65 -3.45
N ASP A 30 -7.19 -15.77 -2.60
CA ASP A 30 -6.63 -14.44 -2.36
C ASP A 30 -5.25 -14.54 -1.69
N ASN A 31 -4.30 -13.78 -2.25
CA ASN A 31 -2.96 -13.66 -1.71
C ASN A 31 -2.67 -12.25 -1.16
N THR A 32 -3.69 -11.40 -0.99
CA THR A 32 -3.54 -9.99 -0.54
C THR A 32 -2.72 -9.89 0.75
N LEU A 33 -2.95 -10.76 1.74
CA LEU A 33 -2.17 -10.73 2.99
C LEU A 33 -0.71 -11.15 2.79
N VAL A 34 -0.44 -12.09 1.88
CA VAL A 34 0.92 -12.50 1.54
C VAL A 34 1.65 -11.37 0.82
N GLU A 35 0.98 -10.69 -0.12
CA GLU A 35 1.50 -9.52 -0.82
C GLU A 35 1.76 -8.35 0.15
N LEU A 36 0.89 -8.15 1.14
CA LEU A 36 1.08 -7.15 2.20
C LEU A 36 2.34 -7.43 3.02
N VAL A 37 2.62 -8.70 3.36
CA VAL A 37 3.85 -9.07 4.08
C VAL A 37 5.08 -8.70 3.25
N ALA A 38 5.07 -8.97 1.94
CA ALA A 38 6.17 -8.60 1.05
C ALA A 38 6.34 -7.07 0.97
N PHE A 39 5.25 -6.32 0.90
CA PHE A 39 5.27 -4.86 0.95
C PHE A 39 5.90 -4.33 2.25
N LEU A 40 5.46 -4.82 3.41
CA LEU A 40 5.98 -4.39 4.71
C LEU A 40 7.48 -4.70 4.86
N LYS A 41 7.93 -5.87 4.38
CA LYS A 41 9.34 -6.22 4.32
C LYS A 41 10.13 -5.23 3.47
N ASN A 42 9.63 -4.89 2.28
CA ASN A 42 10.31 -3.94 1.39
C ASN A 42 10.44 -2.54 2.03
N VAL A 43 9.39 -2.07 2.72
CA VAL A 43 9.42 -0.80 3.47
C VAL A 43 10.45 -0.87 4.59
N ALA A 44 10.49 -1.96 5.35
CA ALA A 44 11.46 -2.15 6.43
C ALA A 44 12.91 -2.21 5.90
N GLU A 45 13.16 -2.96 4.83
CA GLU A 45 14.48 -3.09 4.20
C GLU A 45 15.01 -1.75 3.66
N LYS A 46 14.13 -0.95 3.04
CA LYS A 46 14.49 0.39 2.55
C LYS A 46 14.73 1.39 3.68
N SER A 47 14.21 1.11 4.88
CA SER A 47 14.36 1.94 6.08
C SER A 47 14.27 3.44 5.77
N PRO A 48 13.18 3.91 5.14
CA PRO A 48 13.05 5.32 4.79
C PRO A 48 13.07 6.17 6.05
N GLU A 49 13.62 7.39 5.93
CA GLU A 49 13.54 8.39 7.00
C GLU A 49 12.08 8.68 7.38
N ASP A 50 11.17 8.64 6.40
CA ASP A 50 9.73 8.78 6.60
C ASP A 50 8.92 7.75 5.79
N VAL A 51 8.33 6.78 6.48
CA VAL A 51 7.45 5.75 5.89
C VAL A 51 6.20 6.38 5.25
N ARG A 52 5.74 7.53 5.73
CA ARG A 52 4.52 8.18 5.23
C ARG A 52 4.63 8.59 3.77
N GLN A 53 5.84 8.86 3.27
CA GLN A 53 6.06 9.17 1.85
C GLN A 53 5.73 7.96 0.96
N ILE A 54 6.19 6.77 1.36
CA ILE A 54 5.88 5.52 0.67
C ILE A 54 4.37 5.25 0.73
N LEU A 55 3.77 5.38 1.91
CA LEU A 55 2.33 5.19 2.07
C LEU A 55 1.51 6.18 1.24
N SER A 56 1.94 7.44 1.16
CA SER A 56 1.29 8.48 0.35
C SER A 56 1.31 8.15 -1.14
N TYR A 57 2.42 7.61 -1.66
CA TYR A 57 2.51 7.18 -3.04
C TYR A 57 1.52 6.05 -3.34
N TYR A 58 1.48 5.01 -2.51
CA TYR A 58 0.62 3.86 -2.79
C TYR A 58 -0.88 4.14 -2.56
N LYS A 59 -1.23 5.11 -1.70
CA LYS A 59 -2.62 5.56 -1.46
C LYS A 59 -3.33 6.16 -2.66
N GLN A 60 -2.59 6.67 -3.64
CA GLN A 60 -3.21 7.29 -4.81
C GLN A 60 -3.83 6.25 -5.77
N PHE A 61 -3.52 4.96 -5.57
CA PHE A 61 -4.03 3.86 -6.38
C PHE A 61 -5.25 3.21 -5.73
N SER A 62 -6.13 2.69 -6.56
CA SER A 62 -7.32 1.94 -6.13
C SER A 62 -6.95 0.66 -5.38
N ASP A 63 -5.86 0.01 -5.78
CA ASP A 63 -5.24 -1.11 -5.10
C ASP A 63 -3.74 -0.81 -4.89
N PRO A 64 -3.30 -0.52 -3.66
CA PRO A 64 -1.89 -0.21 -3.38
C PRO A 64 -0.97 -1.42 -3.59
N LEU A 65 -1.45 -2.65 -3.38
CA LEU A 65 -0.63 -3.86 -3.47
C LEU A 65 -0.47 -4.32 -4.91
N GLU A 66 -1.50 -4.15 -5.75
CA GLU A 66 -1.38 -4.35 -7.20
C GLU A 66 -0.28 -3.44 -7.78
N ASN A 67 -0.28 -2.16 -7.40
CA ASN A 67 0.74 -1.22 -7.87
C ASN A 67 2.13 -1.57 -7.35
N PHE A 68 2.23 -2.01 -6.09
CA PHE A 68 3.50 -2.50 -5.53
C PHE A 68 4.04 -3.68 -6.35
N ARG A 69 3.19 -4.64 -6.69
CA ARG A 69 3.55 -5.80 -7.51
C ARG A 69 4.05 -5.40 -8.88
N ASP A 70 3.40 -4.45 -9.52
CA ASP A 70 3.85 -3.93 -10.82
C ASP A 70 5.16 -3.16 -10.70
N SER A 71 5.38 -2.44 -9.61
CA SER A 71 6.66 -1.78 -9.29
C SER A 71 7.78 -2.80 -9.08
N GLN A 72 7.51 -3.94 -8.45
CA GLN A 72 8.48 -5.04 -8.30
C GLN A 72 8.78 -5.75 -9.63
N ARG A 73 7.78 -5.88 -10.52
CA ARG A 73 7.95 -6.51 -11.85
C ARG A 73 8.71 -5.65 -12.84
N LYS A 74 8.61 -4.32 -12.72
CA LYS A 74 9.25 -3.37 -13.65
C LYS A 74 10.75 -3.15 -13.42
N LEU A 75 11.41 -4.01 -12.62
CA LEU A 75 12.82 -3.90 -12.20
C LEU A 75 13.02 -2.77 -11.18
N PRO A 76 13.84 -2.94 -10.11
CA PRO A 76 13.94 -2.06 -8.94
C PRO A 76 14.65 -0.73 -9.21
N GLU A 77 14.38 -0.07 -10.33
CA GLU A 77 14.74 1.33 -10.52
C GLU A 77 13.68 2.18 -9.83
N LEU A 78 13.94 2.46 -8.56
CA LEU A 78 13.20 3.39 -7.73
C LEU A 78 12.92 4.67 -8.54
N PRO A 79 11.72 5.29 -8.44
CA PRO A 79 11.64 6.70 -8.73
C PRO A 79 12.66 7.38 -7.81
N GLU A 80 13.68 8.01 -8.38
CA GLU A 80 14.58 8.88 -7.63
C GLU A 80 13.70 9.82 -6.81
N VAL A 81 13.72 9.66 -5.48
CA VAL A 81 13.21 10.69 -4.59
C VAL A 81 14.03 11.93 -4.93
N PRO A 82 13.43 12.99 -5.49
CA PRO A 82 14.20 14.17 -5.86
C PRO A 82 14.74 14.74 -4.56
N SER A 83 16.06 14.75 -4.43
CA SER A 83 16.75 15.48 -3.38
C SER A 83 16.60 16.97 -3.67
N ALA A 84 15.60 17.63 -3.06
CA ALA A 84 15.53 19.08 -2.95
C ALA A 84 14.61 19.50 -1.79
#